data_AF-A0A8C9EGQ8-F1
#
_entry.id   AF-A0A8C9EGQ8-F1
#
_cell.length_a   1.000
_cell.length_b   1.000
_cell.length_c   1.000
_cell.angle_alpha   90.00
_cell.angle_beta   90.00
_cell.angle_gamma   90.00
#
_symmetry.space_group_name_H-M   'P 1'
#
loop_
_entity.id
_entity.type
_entity.pdbx_description
1 polymer ?
#
loop_
_entity_poly.entity_id
_entity_poly.type
_entity_poly.pdbx_seq_one_letter_code
_entity_poly.pdbx_strand_id
1 'polypeptide(L)'
;IPLKTQIFHDGESIGNCPFSQRLFMILWLKGVVFSVTTVDLKRKPADLQNLAPGTHPPFITYNGEVKTDVNKIEEFLEEVLAPPKYLKLSPKHPESYTAGMDIFAKFSAFIKNSRPEANEGRTSTAACSVLPCS
;
A
#
# COMPACT_ATOMS: atom_id res chain seq x y z
N ILE A 1 -5.37 16.26 2.14
CA ILE A 1 -4.62 15.48 1.13
C ILE A 1 -5.56 14.52 0.41
N PRO A 2 -5.84 14.68 -0.89
CA PRO A 2 -6.63 13.69 -1.62
C PRO A 2 -5.82 12.42 -1.92
N LEU A 3 -6.33 11.27 -1.48
CA LEU A 3 -5.86 9.93 -1.83
C LEU A 3 -6.80 9.35 -2.90
N LYS A 4 -6.23 8.92 -4.03
CA LYS A 4 -6.95 8.23 -5.10
C LYS A 4 -6.70 6.72 -5.00
N THR A 5 -7.76 5.95 -4.84
CA THR A 5 -7.73 4.47 -4.74
C THR A 5 -8.53 3.82 -5.86
N GLN A 6 -8.28 2.56 -6.17
CA GLN A 6 -9.08 1.81 -7.15
C GLN A 6 -10.39 1.33 -6.50
N ILE A 7 -11.49 1.29 -7.27
CA ILE A 7 -12.69 0.52 -6.91
C ILE A 7 -12.54 -0.96 -7.30
N PHE A 8 -13.34 -1.82 -6.67
CA PHE A 8 -13.58 -3.17 -7.16
C PHE A 8 -14.31 -3.17 -8.51
N HIS A 9 -14.31 -4.33 -9.18
CA HIS A 9 -15.00 -4.55 -10.45
C HIS A 9 -16.51 -4.25 -10.43
N ASP A 10 -17.12 -4.21 -9.25
CA ASP A 10 -18.54 -3.92 -9.01
C ASP A 10 -18.89 -2.43 -9.09
N GLY A 11 -17.90 -1.53 -9.16
CA GLY A 11 -18.13 -0.10 -9.39
C GLY A 11 -18.42 0.73 -8.14
N GLU A 12 -18.68 0.09 -6.99
CA GLU A 12 -19.16 0.76 -5.78
C GLU A 12 -18.30 0.49 -4.55
N SER A 13 -17.62 -0.67 -4.46
CA SER A 13 -16.83 -1.02 -3.27
C SER A 13 -15.36 -0.60 -3.39
N ILE A 14 -14.76 -0.23 -2.25
CA ILE A 14 -13.33 0.10 -2.16
C ILE A 14 -12.52 -1.15 -2.56
N GLY A 15 -11.69 -1.04 -3.60
CA GLY A 15 -10.88 -2.14 -4.10
C GLY A 15 -9.97 -2.75 -3.03
N ASN A 16 -9.80 -4.08 -3.04
CA ASN A 16 -8.90 -4.81 -2.13
C ASN A 16 -7.42 -4.63 -2.53
N CYS A 17 -6.97 -3.38 -2.59
CA CYS A 17 -5.62 -3.01 -2.96
C CYS A 17 -4.79 -2.79 -1.68
N PRO A 18 -3.85 -3.70 -1.34
CA PRO A 18 -3.04 -3.59 -0.12
C PRO A 18 -2.21 -2.29 -0.09
N PHE A 19 -1.82 -1.79 -1.26
CA PHE A 19 -1.10 -0.52 -1.38
C PHE A 19 -1.97 0.70 -1.03
N SER A 20 -3.23 0.68 -1.44
CA SER A 20 -4.18 1.76 -1.13
C SER A 20 -4.49 1.77 0.37
N GLN A 21 -4.64 0.58 0.97
CA GLN A 21 -4.79 0.41 2.40
C GLN A 21 -3.57 0.93 3.18
N ARG A 22 -2.35 0.63 2.72
CA ARG A 22 -1.11 1.14 3.33
C ARG A 22 -1.10 2.67 3.40
N LEU A 23 -1.36 3.35 2.28
CA LEU A 23 -1.38 4.82 2.24
C LEU A 23 -2.52 5.42 3.08
N PHE A 24 -3.69 4.77 3.11
CA PHE A 24 -4.79 5.17 3.98
C PHE A 24 -4.38 5.11 5.46
N MET A 25 -3.74 4.01 5.89
CA MET A 25 -3.27 3.84 7.26
C MET A 25 -2.24 4.89 7.64
N ILE A 26 -1.30 5.22 6.76
CA ILE A 26 -0.29 6.27 6.99
C ILE A 26 -0.97 7.63 7.22
N LEU A 27 -1.86 8.06 6.31
CA LEU A 27 -2.56 9.34 6.43
C LEU A 27 -3.42 9.40 7.70
N TRP A 28 -4.08 8.30 8.04
CA TRP A 28 -4.87 8.16 9.26
C TRP A 28 -4.01 8.30 10.51
N LEU A 29 -2.90 7.56 10.61
CA LEU A 29 -1.99 7.60 11.76
C LEU A 29 -1.26 8.94 11.89
N LYS A 30 -0.99 9.63 10.78
CA LYS A 30 -0.47 11.00 10.81
C LYS A 30 -1.48 12.00 11.39
N GLY A 31 -2.76 11.68 11.44
CA GLY A 31 -3.80 12.58 11.96
C GLY A 31 -4.03 13.82 11.06
N VAL A 32 -3.68 13.73 9.78
CA VAL A 32 -3.89 14.83 8.82
C VAL A 32 -5.31 14.77 8.26
N VAL A 33 -5.87 15.91 7.87
CA VAL A 33 -7.15 15.92 7.12
C VAL A 33 -6.89 15.43 5.69
N PHE A 34 -7.57 14.35 5.31
CA PHE A 34 -7.45 13.74 4.00
C PHE A 34 -8.80 13.25 3.49
N SER A 35 -8.90 13.06 2.18
CA SER A 35 -10.12 12.55 1.53
C SER A 35 -9.77 11.35 0.68
N VAL A 36 -10.63 10.34 0.65
CA VAL A 36 -10.49 9.19 -0.23
C VAL A 36 -11.42 9.37 -1.41
N THR A 37 -10.88 9.32 -2.63
CA THR A 37 -11.69 9.25 -3.85
C THR A 37 -11.38 7.94 -4.55
N THR A 38 -12.42 7.19 -4.86
CA THR A 38 -12.26 5.97 -5.62
C THR A 38 -12.24 6.28 -7.13
N VAL A 39 -11.48 5.51 -7.89
CA VAL A 39 -11.25 5.70 -9.33
C VAL A 39 -11.75 4.47 -10.07
N ASP A 40 -12.70 4.69 -10.97
CA ASP A 40 -13.09 3.70 -11.97
C ASP A 40 -12.08 3.68 -13.12
N LEU A 41 -11.31 2.58 -13.24
CA LEU A 41 -10.35 2.40 -14.31
C LEU A 41 -11.00 2.12 -15.67
N LYS A 42 -12.26 1.66 -15.71
CA LYS A 42 -13.03 1.43 -16.94
C LYS A 42 -13.61 2.74 -17.47
N ARG A 43 -13.98 3.65 -16.58
CA ARG A 43 -14.54 4.97 -16.91
C ARG A 43 -13.66 6.06 -16.29
N LYS A 44 -12.46 6.24 -16.83
CA LYS A 44 -11.53 7.29 -16.35
C LYS A 44 -12.18 8.68 -16.53
N PRO A 45 -12.45 9.43 -15.45
CA PRO A 45 -12.97 10.79 -15.57
C PRO A 45 -11.96 11.67 -16.30
N ALA A 46 -12.44 12.63 -17.11
CA ALA A 46 -11.57 13.54 -17.87
C ALA A 46 -10.62 14.32 -16.96
N ASP A 47 -11.10 14.77 -15.80
CA ASP A 47 -10.30 15.49 -14.81
C ASP A 47 -9.13 14.65 -14.29
N LEU A 48 -9.32 13.34 -14.14
CA LEU A 48 -8.27 12.43 -13.70
C LEU A 48 -7.21 12.21 -14.79
N GLN A 49 -7.64 12.12 -16.05
CA GLN A 49 -6.74 12.01 -17.20
C GLN A 49 -5.86 13.26 -17.35
N ASN A 50 -6.43 14.44 -17.10
CA ASN A 50 -5.68 15.70 -17.14
C ASN A 50 -4.72 15.84 -15.95
N LEU A 51 -5.14 15.38 -14.77
CA LEU A 51 -4.35 15.48 -13.55
C LEU A 51 -3.17 14.49 -13.53
N ALA A 52 -3.39 13.25 -13.96
CA ALA A 52 -2.41 12.17 -13.86
C ALA A 52 -2.48 11.21 -15.07
N PRO A 53 -2.08 11.65 -16.28
CA PRO A 53 -2.18 10.84 -17.49
C PRO A 53 -1.36 9.55 -17.34
N GLY A 54 -1.98 8.40 -17.60
CA GLY A 54 -1.31 7.09 -17.52
C GLY A 54 -0.97 6.61 -16.10
N THR A 55 -1.32 7.35 -15.05
CA THR A 55 -1.02 6.93 -13.67
C THR A 55 -2.04 5.91 -13.18
N HIS A 56 -1.54 4.79 -12.66
CA HIS A 56 -2.37 3.79 -11.99
C HIS A 56 -2.49 4.13 -10.50
N PRO A 57 -3.70 4.12 -9.91
CA PRO A 57 -3.87 4.25 -8.47
C PRO A 57 -3.21 3.08 -7.71
N PRO A 58 -2.78 3.28 -6.45
CA PRO A 58 -2.99 4.49 -5.68
C PRO A 58 -1.97 5.60 -5.95
N PHE A 59 -2.45 6.84 -5.86
CA PHE A 59 -1.63 8.05 -5.86
C PHE A 59 -2.27 9.13 -4.99
N ILE A 60 -1.49 10.12 -4.58
CA ILE A 60 -2.00 11.27 -3.83
C ILE A 60 -1.78 12.56 -4.61
N THR A 61 -2.53 13.59 -4.24
CA THR A 61 -2.21 14.96 -4.64
C THR A 61 -1.85 15.80 -3.42
N TYR A 62 -0.78 16.56 -3.52
CA TYR A 62 -0.33 17.46 -2.47
C TYR A 62 0.07 18.79 -3.10
N ASN A 63 -0.52 19.90 -2.66
CA ASN A 63 -0.31 21.24 -3.21
C ASN A 63 -0.44 21.33 -4.75
N GLY A 64 -1.38 20.58 -5.33
CA GLY A 64 -1.61 20.53 -6.77
C GLY A 64 -0.71 19.57 -7.55
N GLU A 65 0.34 19.03 -6.92
CA GLU A 65 1.21 18.03 -7.54
C GLU A 65 0.71 16.60 -7.32
N VAL A 66 0.80 15.77 -8.34
CA VAL A 66 0.54 14.33 -8.23
C VAL A 66 1.81 13.62 -7.77
N LYS A 67 1.69 12.82 -6.71
CA LYS A 67 2.74 11.91 -6.25
C LYS A 67 2.31 10.48 -6.53
N THR A 68 3.16 9.76 -7.24
CA THR A 68 2.98 8.37 -7.66
C THR A 68 4.04 7.49 -6.99
N ASP A 69 3.89 6.16 -7.09
CA ASP A 69 4.74 5.17 -6.40
C ASP A 69 4.52 5.17 -4.88
N VAL A 70 4.05 4.05 -4.35
CA VAL A 70 3.63 3.92 -2.95
C VAL A 70 4.77 4.16 -1.98
N ASN A 71 5.98 3.68 -2.29
CA ASN A 71 7.14 3.84 -1.42
C ASN A 71 7.59 5.30 -1.40
N LYS A 72 7.62 5.96 -2.56
CA LYS A 72 7.97 7.39 -2.65
C LYS A 72 6.93 8.28 -1.98
N ILE A 73 5.65 7.93 -2.08
CA ILE A 73 4.58 8.64 -1.36
C ILE A 73 4.76 8.50 0.15
N GLU A 74 5.10 7.32 0.65
CA GLU A 74 5.38 7.09 2.07
C GLU A 74 6.55 7.94 2.56
N GLU A 75 7.68 7.92 1.85
CA GLU A 75 8.86 8.74 2.17
C GLU A 75 8.49 10.23 2.20
N PHE A 76 7.78 10.70 1.18
CA PHE A 76 7.31 12.07 1.09
C PHE A 76 6.37 12.47 2.24
N LEU A 77 5.42 11.61 2.60
CA LEU A 77 4.49 11.89 3.70
C LEU A 77 5.21 11.87 5.05
N GLU A 78 6.23 11.04 5.24
CA GLU A 78 7.03 11.00 6.46
C GLU A 78 7.85 12.29 6.63
N GLU A 79 8.42 12.81 5.53
CA GLU A 79 9.20 14.05 5.50
C GLU A 79 8.32 15.29 5.71
N VAL A 80 7.22 15.41 4.95
CA VAL A 80 6.37 16.60 4.95
C VAL A 80 5.48 16.68 6.19
N LEU A 81 4.98 15.53 6.67
CA LEU A 81 4.16 15.45 7.87
C LEU A 81 5.04 15.06 9.07
N ALA A 82 5.94 15.97 9.44
CA ALA A 82 6.93 15.77 10.49
C ALA A 82 6.55 16.43 11.84
N PRO A 83 7.24 16.07 12.94
CA PRO A 83 7.14 16.76 14.23
C PRO A 83 7.50 18.25 14.14
N PRO A 84 6.99 19.11 15.06
CA PRO A 84 6.16 18.78 16.23
C PRO A 84 4.67 18.59 15.90
N LYS A 85 4.26 18.90 14.66
CA LYS A 85 2.83 18.94 14.29
C LYS A 85 2.24 17.55 14.03
N TYR A 86 3.04 16.62 13.55
CA TYR A 86 2.61 15.27 13.18
C TYR A 86 3.55 14.20 13.75
N LEU A 87 3.03 13.00 13.97
CA LEU A 87 3.79 11.88 14.54
C LEU A 87 4.81 11.33 13.53
N LYS A 88 6.00 10.96 14.02
CA LYS A 88 6.98 10.17 13.26
C LYS A 88 6.51 8.71 13.23
N LEU A 89 6.33 8.14 12.05
CA LEU A 89 5.83 6.76 11.88
C LEU A 89 6.94 5.77 11.52
N SER A 90 8.11 6.25 11.10
CA SER A 90 9.23 5.37 10.76
C SER A 90 9.60 4.47 11.96
N PRO A 91 9.71 3.14 11.79
CA PRO A 91 10.13 2.23 12.86
C PRO A 91 11.52 2.60 13.40
N LYS A 92 11.72 2.28 14.69
CA LYS A 92 13.00 2.49 15.38
C LYS A 92 14.06 1.45 14.98
N HIS A 93 13.61 0.26 14.60
CA HIS A 93 14.46 -0.89 14.32
C HIS A 93 14.44 -1.21 12.81
N PRO A 94 15.59 -1.14 12.11
CA PRO A 94 15.64 -1.33 10.66
C PRO A 94 15.06 -2.68 10.17
N GLU A 95 15.21 -3.74 10.95
CA GLU A 95 14.69 -5.08 10.63
C GLU A 95 13.16 -5.12 10.46
N SER A 96 12.45 -4.14 11.04
CA SER A 96 11.00 -4.03 10.94
C SER A 96 10.53 -3.77 9.51
N TYR A 97 11.37 -3.19 8.65
CA TYR A 97 11.03 -2.97 7.24
C TYR A 97 11.07 -4.26 6.42
N THR A 98 11.95 -5.19 6.77
CA THR A 98 12.21 -6.42 6.00
C THR A 98 11.48 -7.64 6.54
N ALA A 99 11.08 -7.61 7.81
CA ALA A 99 10.37 -8.71 8.45
C ALA A 99 9.06 -9.02 7.69
N GLY A 100 8.96 -10.24 7.15
CA GLY A 100 7.75 -10.74 6.49
C GLY A 100 7.48 -10.20 5.08
N MET A 101 8.42 -9.48 4.45
CA MET A 101 8.24 -8.95 3.08
C MET A 101 7.99 -10.04 2.03
N ASP A 102 8.48 -11.26 2.25
CA ASP A 102 8.35 -12.41 1.35
C ASP A 102 7.05 -13.22 1.55
N ILE A 103 6.33 -12.99 2.66
CA ILE A 103 5.11 -13.73 3.02
C ILE A 103 4.04 -13.58 1.93
N PHE A 104 3.80 -12.36 1.45
CA PHE A 104 2.79 -12.12 0.42
C PHE A 104 3.12 -12.82 -0.90
N ALA A 105 4.40 -12.83 -1.30
CA ALA A 105 4.84 -13.50 -2.52
C ALA A 105 4.69 -15.02 -2.39
N LYS A 106 5.10 -15.60 -1.26
CA LYS A 106 4.93 -17.03 -0.95
C LYS A 106 3.45 -17.44 -0.93
N PHE A 107 2.61 -16.67 -0.24
CA PHE A 107 1.16 -16.91 -0.19
C PHE A 107 0.52 -16.80 -1.57
N SER A 108 0.89 -15.79 -2.35
CA SER A 108 0.41 -15.61 -3.72
C SER A 108 0.76 -16.80 -4.61
N ALA A 109 1.99 -17.32 -4.49
CA ALA A 109 2.42 -18.51 -5.21
C ALA A 109 1.65 -19.77 -4.77
N PHE A 110 1.38 -19.92 -3.47
CA PHE A 110 0.63 -21.04 -2.92
C PHE A 110 -0.82 -21.08 -3.44
N ILE A 111 -1.55 -19.96 -3.38
CA ILE A 111 -2.96 -19.90 -3.79
C ILE A 111 -3.13 -19.99 -5.32
N LYS A 112 -2.18 -19.46 -6.09
CA LYS A 112 -2.23 -19.53 -7.56
C LYS A 112 -1.73 -20.86 -8.12
N ASN A 113 -1.23 -21.77 -7.29
CA ASN A 113 -0.75 -23.06 -7.74
C ASN A 113 -1.94 -23.93 -8.18
N SER A 114 -1.97 -24.31 -9.46
CA SER A 114 -2.99 -25.18 -10.04
C SER A 114 -2.87 -26.65 -9.63
N ARG A 115 -1.82 -27.01 -8.87
CA ARG A 115 -1.53 -28.37 -8.37
C ARG A 115 -1.32 -28.34 -6.85
N PRO A 116 -2.40 -28.42 -6.04
CA PRO A 116 -2.33 -28.29 -4.58
C PRO A 116 -1.38 -29.29 -3.91
N GLU A 117 -1.25 -30.50 -4.47
CA GLU A 117 -0.36 -31.57 -3.99
C GLU A 117 1.13 -31.17 -4.00
N ALA A 118 1.54 -30.21 -4.83
CA ALA A 118 2.91 -29.71 -4.85
C ALA A 118 3.21 -28.69 -3.73
N ASN A 119 2.20 -28.30 -2.95
CA ASN A 119 2.36 -27.36 -1.85
C ASN A 119 2.82 -28.02 -0.54
N GLU A 120 2.67 -29.33 -0.38
CA GLU A 120 3.03 -30.08 0.84
C GLU A 120 4.54 -30.01 1.17
N GLY A 121 5.39 -29.80 0.16
CA GLY A 121 6.84 -29.64 0.35
C GLY A 121 7.31 -28.22 0.71
N ARG A 122 6.42 -27.21 0.79
CA ARG A 122 6.79 -25.78 0.98
C ARG A 122 6.25 -25.16 2.25
N THR A 123 5.37 -25.84 2.97
CA THR A 123 4.72 -25.34 4.20
C THR A 123 5.58 -25.48 5.46
N SER A 124 6.66 -26.26 5.43
CA SER A 124 7.48 -26.53 6.62
C SER A 124 8.51 -25.46 6.99
N THR A 125 8.76 -24.47 6.14
CA THR A 125 9.85 -23.48 6.35
C THR A 125 9.39 -22.07 6.72
N ALA A 126 8.09 -21.80 6.80
CA ALA A 126 7.57 -20.47 7.19
C ALA A 126 7.21 -20.35 8.69
N ALA A 127 7.14 -21.45 9.43
CA ALA A 127 6.65 -21.46 10.82
C ALA A 127 7.74 -21.54 11.89
N CYS A 128 9.03 -21.68 11.55
CA CYS A 128 10.07 -21.87 12.57
C CYS A 128 11.43 -21.29 12.14
N SER A 129 11.60 -19.98 12.27
CA SER A 129 12.92 -19.36 12.47
C SER A 129 12.83 -18.06 13.28
N VAL A 130 11.88 -17.99 14.21
CA VAL A 130 12.07 -17.17 15.42
C VAL A 130 12.69 -18.09 16.47
N LEU A 131 14.01 -18.23 16.41
CA LEU A 131 14.81 -18.79 17.50
C LEU A 131 16.02 -17.86 17.74
N PRO A 132 16.54 -17.83 18.97
CA PRO A 132 16.55 -16.64 19.80
C PRO A 132 17.89 -15.90 19.75
N CYS A 133 17.89 -14.69 20.32
CA CYS A 133 19.10 -13.99 20.73
C CYS A 133 20.13 -14.94 21.36
N SER A 134 21.37 -14.88 20.86
CA SER A 134 22.61 -15.10 21.60
C SER A 134 23.71 -14.32 20.90
#